data_AF-A0A3B8P4D3-F1
#
_entry.id   AF-A0A3B8P4D3-F1
#
_cell.length_a   1.000
_cell.length_b   1.000
_cell.length_c   1.000
_cell.angle_alpha   90.00
_cell.angle_beta   90.00
_cell.angle_gamma   90.00
#
_symmetry.space_group_name_H-M   'P 1'
#
loop_
_entity.id
_entity.type
_entity.pdbx_description
1 polymer ?
#
loop_
_entity_poly.entity_id
_entity_poly.type
_entity_poly.pdbx_seq_one_letter_code
_entity_poly.pdbx_strand_id
1 'polypeptide(L)'
;MPLTSPVAPTLKEAVAAQFAYRPTFRHTLSKAVLEAVARRFPDKANVTVDHDSQEPYTLYRRNQQGKLRPERLLDLLLKAYLQGITIAFGEHDKLLLQGYDRSLLDAVFESTPGGTPPDEGAMLALKDLNDDLNAALAGLMSAFQQAQVRFWNEDDAIIPVTTGIGRHGWMRQVLRASLLGAAQSSELAEEEKACLYEVLLNAPDRPAVAAIELEYSVGAERFTHVLPDLLIEAERETRGLVIHCMPGRFAAFDSLGDFEAHLASQYAAAEDTPLSWRRLAFEGDACLQQSALLLEGLLDAVQRLRLSSITDIRTLEQALSTLTDPATRFLNDHYFPVDAERPALPQWLLQATDADQFEYQVALLDLAIGHALAGGRSSLEGVQDLHGYAARRLREELLKDYPTEANYFPDDLLLQVSIPDPLLDKELPVRLQPAGSLSLTEFAIGRLDGLDNAVITGISHRHEQLIMPWMTPIYAVELVERVDVGGVYPGHVAALLDEPQQQPARIAR
;
A
#
# COMPACT_ATOMS: atom_id res chain seq x y z
N MET A 1 21.23 -18.11 22.93
CA MET A 1 21.44 -18.05 21.47
C MET A 1 20.93 -16.70 21.02
N PRO A 2 21.69 -15.89 20.26
CA PRO A 2 21.15 -14.65 19.74
C PRO A 2 20.05 -15.02 18.75
N LEU A 3 18.84 -14.53 19.00
CA LEU A 3 17.74 -14.57 18.04
C LEU A 3 18.20 -13.67 16.89
N THR A 4 18.66 -14.28 15.80
CA THR A 4 18.81 -13.58 14.52
C THR A 4 17.45 -12.98 14.20
N SER A 5 17.35 -11.65 14.23
CA SER A 5 16.15 -10.96 13.77
C SER A 5 15.84 -11.44 12.36
N PRO A 6 14.59 -11.81 12.05
CA PRO A 6 14.23 -12.26 10.72
C PRO A 6 14.55 -11.14 9.72
N VAL A 7 15.36 -11.45 8.71
CA VAL A 7 15.61 -10.57 7.56
C VAL A 7 14.25 -10.20 6.97
N ALA A 8 14.02 -8.92 6.63
CA ALA A 8 12.75 -8.58 5.97
C ALA A 8 12.62 -9.37 4.66
N PRO A 9 11.41 -9.84 4.32
CA PRO A 9 11.19 -10.39 2.99
C PRO A 9 11.53 -9.35 1.92
N THR A 10 12.03 -9.80 0.78
CA THR A 10 12.13 -8.96 -0.41
C THR A 10 10.73 -8.62 -0.92
N LEU A 11 10.63 -7.60 -1.78
CA LEU A 11 9.40 -7.23 -2.50
C LEU A 11 8.82 -8.45 -3.24
N LYS A 12 9.68 -9.19 -3.93
CA LYS A 12 9.31 -10.41 -4.65
C LYS A 12 8.75 -11.49 -3.71
N GLU A 13 9.39 -11.72 -2.56
CA GLU A 13 8.94 -12.70 -1.57
C GLU A 13 7.60 -12.30 -0.93
N ALA A 14 7.43 -11.02 -0.61
CA ALA A 14 6.19 -10.49 -0.06
C ALA A 14 5.02 -10.66 -1.05
N VAL A 15 5.24 -10.34 -2.33
CA VAL A 15 4.24 -10.56 -3.39
C VAL A 15 3.97 -12.05 -3.58
N ALA A 16 4.99 -12.90 -3.62
CA ALA A 16 4.80 -14.34 -3.75
C ALA A 16 3.98 -14.93 -2.60
N ALA A 17 4.21 -14.47 -1.36
CA ALA A 17 3.44 -14.89 -0.20
C ALA A 17 1.96 -14.45 -0.28
N GLN A 18 1.71 -13.19 -0.66
CA GLN A 18 0.34 -12.66 -0.78
C GLN A 18 -0.48 -13.38 -1.87
N PHE A 19 0.19 -13.89 -2.91
CA PHE A 19 -0.42 -14.57 -4.06
C PHE A 19 -0.23 -16.10 -4.04
N ALA A 20 0.22 -16.67 -2.92
CA ALA A 20 0.50 -18.11 -2.80
C ALA A 20 -0.73 -19.00 -2.97
N TYR A 21 -1.91 -18.51 -2.55
CA TYR A 21 -3.18 -19.25 -2.55
C TYR A 21 -4.07 -18.92 -3.75
N ARG A 22 -3.50 -18.38 -4.84
CA ARG A 22 -4.24 -18.12 -6.08
C ARG A 22 -4.88 -19.42 -6.62
N PRO A 23 -6.08 -19.36 -7.25
CA PRO A 23 -6.73 -20.55 -7.79
C PRO A 23 -5.82 -21.26 -8.78
N THR A 24 -5.66 -22.57 -8.63
CA THR A 24 -4.92 -23.38 -9.60
C THR A 24 -5.82 -23.81 -10.75
N PHE A 25 -5.22 -24.23 -11.86
CA PHE A 25 -5.97 -24.76 -13.01
C PHE A 25 -6.82 -25.99 -12.61
N ARG A 26 -6.25 -26.86 -11.77
CA ARG A 26 -6.93 -28.02 -11.20
C ARG A 26 -8.04 -27.65 -10.23
N HIS A 27 -7.82 -26.68 -9.35
CA HIS A 27 -8.86 -26.15 -8.46
C HIS A 27 -10.05 -25.61 -9.28
N THR A 28 -9.77 -24.89 -10.37
CA THR A 28 -10.80 -24.37 -11.27
C THR A 28 -11.59 -25.49 -11.94
N LEU A 29 -10.91 -26.53 -12.45
CA LEU A 29 -11.58 -27.71 -13.01
C LEU A 29 -12.44 -28.41 -11.95
N SER A 30 -11.94 -28.51 -10.72
CA SER A 30 -12.66 -29.13 -9.61
C SER A 30 -14.01 -28.43 -9.36
N LYS A 31 -14.00 -27.09 -9.25
CA LYS A 31 -15.23 -26.30 -9.14
C LYS A 31 -16.16 -26.49 -10.35
N ALA A 32 -15.62 -26.49 -11.56
CA ALA A 32 -16.41 -26.68 -12.78
C ALA A 32 -17.07 -28.08 -12.84
N VAL A 33 -16.43 -29.11 -12.31
CA VAL A 33 -17.01 -30.46 -12.17
C VAL A 33 -18.18 -30.44 -11.17
N LEU A 34 -18.03 -29.78 -10.01
CA LEU A 34 -19.14 -29.67 -9.05
C LEU A 34 -20.31 -28.88 -9.63
N GLU A 35 -20.07 -27.82 -10.38
CA GLU A 35 -21.11 -27.06 -11.07
C GLU A 35 -21.84 -27.90 -12.13
N ALA A 36 -21.11 -28.70 -12.91
CA ALA A 36 -21.69 -29.65 -13.86
C ALA A 36 -22.58 -30.69 -13.16
N VAL A 37 -22.10 -31.23 -12.03
CA VAL A 37 -22.87 -32.15 -11.19
C VAL A 37 -24.13 -31.48 -10.64
N ALA A 38 -24.03 -30.27 -10.09
CA ALA A 38 -25.14 -29.54 -9.51
C ALA A 38 -26.24 -29.21 -10.55
N ARG A 39 -25.87 -28.94 -11.80
CA ARG A 39 -26.85 -28.73 -12.90
C ARG A 39 -27.70 -29.97 -13.17
N ARG A 40 -27.10 -31.16 -13.07
CA ARG A 40 -27.79 -32.43 -13.38
C ARG A 40 -28.43 -33.08 -12.17
N PHE A 41 -27.84 -32.87 -10.99
CA PHE A 41 -28.24 -33.41 -9.71
C PHE A 41 -28.33 -32.26 -8.68
N PRO A 42 -29.44 -31.49 -8.66
CA PRO A 42 -29.57 -30.32 -7.78
C PRO A 42 -29.46 -30.64 -6.28
N ASP A 43 -29.77 -31.88 -5.89
CA ASP A 43 -29.59 -32.37 -4.51
C ASP A 43 -28.12 -32.44 -4.09
N LYS A 44 -27.19 -32.42 -5.06
CA LYS A 44 -25.74 -32.43 -4.82
C LYS A 44 -25.11 -31.04 -4.85
N ALA A 45 -25.87 -29.97 -5.08
CA ALA A 45 -25.34 -28.62 -5.21
C ALA A 45 -24.62 -28.10 -3.95
N ASN A 46 -25.03 -28.57 -2.76
CA ASN A 46 -24.48 -28.14 -1.47
C ASN A 46 -23.50 -29.14 -0.85
N VAL A 47 -23.02 -30.13 -1.63
CA VAL A 47 -22.04 -31.09 -1.12
C VAL A 47 -20.71 -30.37 -0.89
N THR A 48 -20.17 -30.48 0.31
CA THR A 48 -18.84 -29.95 0.63
C THR A 48 -17.77 -30.80 -0.05
N VAL A 49 -16.98 -30.17 -0.92
CA VAL A 49 -15.83 -30.78 -1.59
C VAL A 49 -14.58 -29.99 -1.26
N ASP A 50 -13.50 -30.68 -0.88
CA ASP A 50 -12.19 -30.08 -0.70
C ASP A 50 -11.52 -29.86 -2.07
N HIS A 51 -11.79 -28.70 -2.68
CA HIS A 51 -11.25 -28.36 -4.01
C HIS A 51 -9.72 -28.15 -4.03
N ASP A 52 -9.06 -28.08 -2.87
CA ASP A 52 -7.61 -27.95 -2.77
C ASP A 52 -6.91 -29.31 -2.75
N SER A 53 -7.67 -30.40 -2.54
CA SER A 53 -7.19 -31.76 -2.78
C SER A 53 -6.79 -31.96 -4.24
N GLN A 54 -5.69 -32.68 -4.45
CA GLN A 54 -5.21 -33.06 -5.79
C GLN A 54 -6.23 -33.91 -6.56
N GLU A 55 -7.08 -34.64 -5.84
CA GLU A 55 -8.12 -35.48 -6.45
C GLU A 55 -9.33 -35.58 -5.52
N PRO A 56 -10.25 -34.60 -5.59
CA PRO A 56 -11.44 -34.54 -4.73
C PRO A 56 -12.59 -35.43 -5.18
N TYR A 57 -12.45 -36.06 -6.34
CA TYR A 57 -13.47 -36.92 -6.94
C TYR A 57 -12.88 -38.29 -7.23
N THR A 58 -13.70 -39.33 -7.12
CA THR A 58 -13.29 -40.69 -7.50
C THR A 58 -14.13 -41.17 -8.67
N LEU A 59 -13.46 -41.53 -9.77
CA LEU A 59 -14.06 -42.25 -10.90
C LEU A 59 -14.01 -43.75 -10.60
N TYR A 60 -15.13 -44.47 -10.69
CA TYR A 60 -15.15 -45.93 -10.64
C TYR A 60 -15.46 -46.51 -12.02
N ARG A 61 -14.59 -47.42 -12.48
CA ARG A 61 -14.78 -48.21 -13.71
C ARG A 61 -14.68 -49.70 -13.43
N ARG A 62 -15.39 -50.53 -14.19
CA ARG A 62 -15.16 -51.98 -14.16
C ARG A 62 -13.95 -52.36 -15.01
N ASN A 63 -13.03 -53.11 -14.43
CA ASN A 63 -11.91 -53.71 -15.17
C ASN A 63 -12.39 -54.92 -16.00
N GLN A 64 -11.48 -55.53 -16.78
CA GLN A 64 -11.78 -56.69 -17.62
C GLN A 64 -12.27 -57.92 -16.84
N GLN A 65 -12.05 -57.96 -15.52
CA GLN A 65 -12.50 -59.02 -14.61
C GLN A 65 -13.83 -58.66 -13.91
N GLY A 66 -14.45 -57.54 -14.27
CA GLY A 66 -15.73 -57.08 -13.72
C GLY A 66 -15.63 -56.39 -12.35
N LYS A 67 -14.43 -56.26 -11.77
CA LYS A 67 -14.20 -55.56 -10.49
C LYS A 67 -14.19 -54.05 -10.70
N LEU A 68 -14.80 -53.28 -9.80
CA LEU A 68 -14.71 -51.83 -9.83
C LEU A 68 -13.29 -51.41 -9.46
N ARG A 69 -12.78 -50.38 -10.12
CA ARG A 69 -11.45 -49.82 -9.92
C ARG A 69 -11.60 -48.31 -9.76
N PRO A 70 -11.08 -47.72 -8.66
CA PRO A 70 -11.02 -46.28 -8.54
C PRO A 70 -9.93 -45.72 -9.46
N GLU A 71 -10.24 -44.60 -10.10
CA GLU A 71 -9.38 -43.81 -10.96
C GLU A 71 -9.51 -42.33 -10.58
N ARG A 72 -8.47 -41.56 -10.93
CA ARG A 72 -8.41 -40.12 -10.69
C ARG A 72 -9.16 -39.39 -11.79
N LEU A 73 -10.28 -38.76 -11.45
CA LEU A 73 -11.15 -38.11 -12.43
C LEU A 73 -10.49 -36.85 -12.99
N LEU A 74 -9.97 -35.97 -12.15
CA LEU A 74 -9.39 -34.70 -12.59
C LEU A 74 -8.16 -34.93 -13.47
N ASP A 75 -7.29 -35.90 -13.13
CA ASP A 75 -6.17 -36.29 -14.00
C ASP A 75 -6.64 -36.76 -15.39
N LEU A 76 -7.73 -37.54 -15.46
CA LEU A 76 -8.29 -38.00 -16.73
C LEU A 76 -8.87 -36.82 -17.54
N LEU A 77 -9.62 -35.94 -16.89
CA LEU A 77 -10.24 -34.78 -17.52
C LEU A 77 -9.18 -33.77 -18.02
N LEU A 78 -8.13 -33.49 -17.23
CA LEU A 78 -7.01 -32.66 -17.64
C LEU A 78 -6.22 -33.27 -18.80
N LYS A 79 -6.04 -34.59 -18.80
CA LYS A 79 -5.43 -35.29 -19.93
C LYS A 79 -6.26 -35.13 -21.20
N ALA A 80 -7.57 -35.31 -21.11
CA ALA A 80 -8.47 -35.15 -22.25
C ALA A 80 -8.49 -33.71 -22.77
N TYR A 81 -8.50 -32.72 -21.87
CA TYR A 81 -8.36 -31.31 -22.21
C TYR A 81 -7.07 -31.04 -22.99
N LEU A 82 -5.92 -31.49 -22.47
CA LEU A 82 -4.62 -31.29 -23.10
C LEU A 82 -4.53 -31.97 -24.47
N GLN A 83 -5.17 -33.13 -24.63
CA GLN A 83 -5.17 -33.92 -25.87
C GLN A 83 -6.26 -33.49 -26.87
N GLY A 84 -7.16 -32.56 -26.49
CA GLY A 84 -8.31 -32.18 -27.30
C GLY A 84 -9.30 -33.33 -27.54
N ILE A 85 -9.39 -34.28 -26.60
CA ILE A 85 -10.26 -35.45 -26.70
C ILE A 85 -11.60 -35.16 -26.02
N THR A 86 -12.69 -35.42 -26.72
CA THR A 86 -14.04 -35.42 -26.13
C THR A 86 -14.20 -36.61 -25.20
N ILE A 87 -14.62 -36.33 -23.96
CA ILE A 87 -14.92 -37.36 -22.98
C ILE A 87 -16.24 -38.05 -23.34
N ALA A 88 -16.25 -39.37 -23.25
CA ALA A 88 -17.44 -40.19 -23.45
C ALA A 88 -17.47 -41.33 -22.42
N PHE A 89 -17.98 -41.04 -21.22
CA PHE A 89 -18.21 -42.02 -20.17
C PHE A 89 -19.37 -42.97 -20.52
N GLY A 90 -19.18 -44.25 -20.21
CA GLY A 90 -20.16 -45.31 -20.45
C GLY A 90 -21.14 -45.51 -19.30
N GLU A 91 -22.12 -46.41 -19.49
CA GLU A 91 -23.17 -46.69 -18.48
C GLU A 91 -22.64 -47.23 -17.14
N HIS A 92 -21.44 -47.80 -17.17
CA HIS A 92 -20.78 -48.41 -16.01
C HIS A 92 -19.77 -47.47 -15.34
N ASP A 93 -19.55 -46.27 -15.89
CA ASP A 93 -18.66 -45.27 -15.32
C ASP A 93 -19.42 -44.46 -14.25
N LYS A 94 -18.90 -44.49 -13.01
CA LYS A 94 -19.56 -43.89 -11.85
C LYS A 94 -18.68 -42.83 -11.20
N LEU A 95 -19.30 -41.79 -10.67
CA LEU A 95 -18.65 -40.69 -9.94
C LEU A 95 -19.05 -40.73 -8.47
N LEU A 96 -18.06 -40.66 -7.60
CA LEU A 96 -18.24 -40.38 -6.17
C LEU A 96 -17.68 -38.99 -5.86
N LEU A 97 -18.48 -38.15 -5.19
CA LEU A 97 -18.09 -36.80 -4.74
C LEU A 97 -17.27 -36.86 -3.44
N GLN A 98 -16.23 -37.69 -3.46
CA GLN A 98 -15.32 -37.89 -2.34
C GLN A 98 -13.90 -38.08 -2.89
N GLY A 99 -12.94 -37.58 -2.11
CA GLY A 99 -11.53 -37.64 -2.45
C GLY A 99 -11.05 -39.04 -2.76
N TYR A 100 -10.16 -39.14 -3.74
CA TYR A 100 -9.53 -40.39 -4.14
C TYR A 100 -8.65 -40.94 -3.01
N ASP A 101 -8.98 -42.12 -2.50
CA ASP A 101 -8.16 -42.85 -1.55
C ASP A 101 -7.47 -44.04 -2.24
N ARG A 102 -6.12 -44.03 -2.18
CA ARG A 102 -5.27 -45.07 -2.76
C ARG A 102 -5.42 -46.40 -2.03
N SER A 103 -5.84 -46.41 -0.76
CA SER A 103 -6.13 -47.61 0.03
C SER A 103 -7.31 -48.41 -0.54
N LEU A 104 -8.18 -47.76 -1.32
CA LEU A 104 -9.30 -48.40 -2.03
C LEU A 104 -8.87 -49.13 -3.31
N LEU A 105 -7.61 -49.02 -3.76
CA LEU A 105 -7.13 -49.82 -4.90
C LEU A 105 -7.13 -51.33 -4.59
N ASP A 106 -6.88 -51.71 -3.34
CA ASP A 106 -6.80 -53.10 -2.89
C ASP A 106 -8.12 -53.63 -2.33
N ALA A 107 -9.04 -52.74 -1.90
CA ALA A 107 -10.23 -53.10 -1.13
C ALA A 107 -11.51 -53.36 -1.96
N VAL A 108 -11.48 -53.17 -3.28
CA VAL A 108 -12.73 -53.07 -4.06
C VAL A 108 -13.13 -54.44 -4.63
N PHE A 109 -13.66 -55.31 -3.75
CA PHE A 109 -14.33 -56.60 -4.04
C PHE A 109 -13.51 -57.90 -4.01
N GLU A 110 -12.52 -57.99 -3.13
CA GLU A 110 -12.21 -59.27 -2.45
C GLU A 110 -12.11 -59.00 -0.95
N SER A 111 -13.14 -59.41 -0.21
CA SER A 111 -13.12 -59.79 1.21
C SER A 111 -11.98 -59.21 2.06
N THR A 112 -11.87 -57.88 2.17
CA THR A 112 -11.01 -57.28 3.18
C THR A 112 -11.82 -57.24 4.48
N PRO A 113 -11.41 -57.92 5.57
CA PRO A 113 -12.11 -57.81 6.84
C PRO A 113 -11.92 -56.38 7.37
N GLY A 114 -12.94 -55.53 7.24
CA GLY A 114 -13.00 -54.21 7.88
C GLY A 114 -13.23 -52.99 6.97
N GLY A 115 -13.21 -53.13 5.64
CA GLY A 115 -13.53 -52.02 4.73
C GLY A 115 -15.03 -51.98 4.41
N THR A 116 -15.73 -50.90 4.75
CA THR A 116 -17.11 -50.69 4.29
C THR A 116 -17.05 -50.31 2.80
N PRO A 117 -17.69 -51.06 1.89
CA PRO A 117 -17.75 -50.66 0.49
C PRO A 117 -18.45 -49.28 0.37
N PRO A 118 -18.02 -48.43 -0.58
CA PRO A 118 -18.70 -47.16 -0.83
C PRO A 118 -20.15 -47.43 -1.22
N ASP A 119 -21.06 -46.62 -0.68
CA ASP A 119 -22.49 -46.73 -0.95
C ASP A 119 -22.75 -46.52 -2.45
N GLU A 120 -23.10 -47.60 -3.17
CA GLU A 120 -23.43 -47.52 -4.61
C GLU A 120 -24.61 -46.57 -4.88
N GLY A 121 -25.50 -46.35 -3.90
CA GLY A 121 -26.59 -45.39 -3.99
C GLY A 121 -26.14 -43.92 -3.97
N ALA A 122 -24.92 -43.65 -3.47
CA ALA A 122 -24.31 -42.32 -3.49
C ALA A 122 -23.54 -42.02 -4.79
N MET A 123 -23.35 -43.01 -5.66
CA MET A 123 -22.60 -42.87 -6.90
C MET A 123 -23.45 -42.33 -8.05
N LEU A 124 -22.93 -41.32 -8.74
CA LEU A 124 -23.59 -40.68 -9.87
C LEU A 124 -23.19 -41.34 -11.18
N ALA A 125 -24.10 -41.42 -12.15
CA ALA A 125 -23.79 -41.93 -13.48
C ALA A 125 -23.05 -40.87 -14.31
N LEU A 126 -21.79 -41.13 -14.68
CA LEU A 126 -20.99 -40.15 -15.44
C LEU A 126 -21.46 -39.98 -16.87
N LYS A 127 -22.11 -40.99 -17.45
CA LYS A 127 -22.74 -40.90 -18.78
C LYS A 127 -23.66 -39.67 -18.90
N ASP A 128 -24.41 -39.39 -17.84
CA ASP A 128 -25.39 -38.29 -17.81
C ASP A 128 -24.73 -36.90 -17.67
N LEU A 129 -23.42 -36.86 -17.40
CA LEU A 129 -22.61 -35.65 -17.25
C LEU A 129 -21.68 -35.40 -18.44
N ASN A 130 -21.67 -36.26 -19.47
CA ASN A 130 -20.75 -36.12 -20.61
C ASN A 130 -20.82 -34.74 -21.27
N ASP A 131 -22.03 -34.27 -21.59
CA ASP A 131 -22.21 -32.97 -22.26
C ASP A 131 -21.78 -31.80 -21.36
N ASP A 132 -22.18 -31.82 -20.08
CA ASP A 132 -21.82 -30.81 -19.09
C ASP A 132 -20.31 -30.76 -18.82
N LEU A 133 -19.65 -31.91 -18.73
CA LEU A 133 -18.20 -32.00 -18.51
C LEU A 133 -17.43 -31.57 -19.77
N ASN A 134 -17.85 -31.98 -20.97
CA ASN A 134 -17.22 -31.51 -22.19
C ASN A 134 -17.39 -29.98 -22.37
N ALA A 135 -18.55 -29.43 -22.02
CA ALA A 135 -18.75 -27.98 -21.99
C ALA A 135 -17.85 -27.28 -20.95
N ALA A 136 -17.70 -27.87 -19.76
CA ALA A 136 -16.78 -27.38 -18.73
C ALA A 136 -15.31 -27.38 -19.21
N LEU A 137 -14.88 -28.46 -19.88
CA LEU A 137 -13.52 -28.53 -20.45
C LEU A 137 -13.30 -27.51 -21.56
N ALA A 138 -14.29 -27.30 -22.43
CA ALA A 138 -14.22 -26.29 -23.48
C ALA A 138 -14.10 -24.86 -22.93
N GLY A 139 -14.76 -24.57 -21.80
CA GLY A 139 -14.71 -23.27 -21.12
C GLY A 139 -13.58 -23.12 -20.08
N LEU A 140 -12.79 -24.17 -19.83
CA LEU A 140 -11.92 -24.25 -18.65
C LEU A 140 -10.87 -23.13 -18.58
N MET A 141 -10.24 -22.78 -19.71
CA MET A 141 -9.25 -21.69 -19.74
C MET A 141 -9.87 -20.33 -19.42
N SER A 142 -11.09 -20.07 -19.91
CA SER A 142 -11.83 -18.84 -19.60
C SER A 142 -12.24 -18.82 -18.12
N ALA A 143 -12.70 -19.96 -17.59
CA ALA A 143 -13.04 -20.10 -16.18
C ALA A 143 -11.80 -19.88 -15.28
N PHE A 144 -10.64 -20.36 -15.70
CA PHE A 144 -9.38 -20.16 -14.97
C PHE A 144 -8.97 -18.69 -14.93
N GLN A 145 -9.02 -17.97 -16.06
CA GLN A 145 -8.77 -16.53 -16.10
C GLN A 145 -9.77 -15.77 -15.22
N GLN A 146 -11.05 -16.12 -15.28
CA GLN A 146 -12.08 -15.52 -14.43
C GLN A 146 -11.85 -15.79 -12.93
N ALA A 147 -11.36 -16.99 -12.57
CA ALA A 147 -10.97 -17.32 -11.21
C ALA A 147 -9.80 -16.46 -10.73
N GLN A 148 -8.81 -16.17 -11.58
CA GLN A 148 -7.75 -15.21 -11.25
C GLN A 148 -8.34 -13.81 -11.00
N VAL A 149 -9.22 -13.31 -11.88
CA VAL A 149 -9.87 -11.99 -11.69
C VAL A 149 -10.63 -11.94 -10.36
N ARG A 150 -11.44 -12.96 -10.05
CA ARG A 150 -12.16 -13.04 -8.77
C ARG A 150 -11.23 -13.08 -7.58
N PHE A 151 -10.10 -13.79 -7.68
CA PHE A 151 -9.10 -13.82 -6.63
C PHE A 151 -8.48 -12.43 -6.38
N TRP A 152 -8.14 -11.69 -7.43
CA TRP A 152 -7.64 -10.31 -7.30
C TRP A 152 -8.68 -9.34 -6.74
N ASN A 153 -9.96 -9.55 -7.06
CA ASN A 153 -11.09 -8.75 -6.56
C ASN A 153 -11.70 -9.25 -5.24
N GLU A 154 -11.20 -10.36 -4.70
CA GLU A 154 -11.57 -10.96 -3.40
C GLU A 154 -12.92 -11.67 -3.29
N ASP A 155 -13.52 -12.06 -4.42
CA ASP A 155 -14.76 -12.86 -4.42
C ASP A 155 -14.55 -14.35 -4.09
N ASP A 156 -13.30 -14.83 -4.06
CA ASP A 156 -12.96 -16.26 -3.92
C ASP A 156 -12.02 -16.50 -2.72
N ALA A 157 -12.53 -16.27 -1.51
CA ALA A 157 -11.76 -16.38 -0.27
C ALA A 157 -11.69 -17.85 0.22
N ILE A 158 -10.66 -18.59 -0.21
CA ILE A 158 -10.22 -19.87 0.40
C ILE A 158 -9.67 -19.65 1.82
N ILE A 159 -9.30 -18.40 2.15
CA ILE A 159 -8.89 -17.95 3.49
C ILE A 159 -9.68 -16.68 3.78
N PRO A 160 -10.31 -16.53 4.96
CA PRO A 160 -10.89 -15.25 5.36
C PRO A 160 -9.82 -14.17 5.19
N VAL A 161 -10.10 -13.13 4.40
CA VAL A 161 -9.22 -11.97 4.34
C VAL A 161 -9.18 -11.41 5.76
N THR A 162 -8.12 -11.72 6.51
CA THR A 162 -8.01 -11.28 7.91
C THR A 162 -7.91 -9.74 7.98
N THR A 163 -7.58 -9.11 6.84
CA THR A 163 -7.39 -7.67 6.68
C THR A 163 -8.59 -6.92 6.09
N GLY A 164 -9.56 -7.59 5.45
CA GLY A 164 -10.68 -6.94 4.74
C GLY A 164 -10.29 -6.08 3.52
N ILE A 165 -9.08 -6.23 2.97
CA ILE A 165 -8.54 -5.33 1.93
C ILE A 165 -8.18 -6.08 0.65
N GLY A 166 -8.83 -5.64 -0.45
CA GLY A 166 -8.56 -5.96 -1.85
C GLY A 166 -7.09 -6.26 -2.17
N ARG A 167 -6.77 -7.33 -2.91
CA ARG A 167 -5.41 -7.57 -3.42
C ARG A 167 -4.90 -6.44 -4.30
N HIS A 168 -5.78 -5.77 -5.05
CA HIS A 168 -5.47 -4.53 -5.74
C HIS A 168 -5.07 -3.40 -4.77
N GLY A 169 -5.80 -3.25 -3.66
CA GLY A 169 -5.49 -2.27 -2.61
C GLY A 169 -4.16 -2.57 -1.93
N TRP A 170 -3.88 -3.83 -1.61
CA TRP A 170 -2.58 -4.24 -1.08
C TRP A 170 -1.44 -3.98 -2.08
N MET A 171 -1.62 -4.40 -3.34
CA MET A 171 -0.61 -4.21 -4.39
C MET A 171 -0.32 -2.73 -4.64
N ARG A 172 -1.36 -1.88 -4.61
CA ARG A 172 -1.22 -0.41 -4.67
C ARG A 172 -0.24 0.08 -3.60
N GLN A 173 -0.40 -0.32 -2.34
CA GLN A 173 0.50 0.15 -1.27
C GLN A 173 1.91 -0.39 -1.40
N VAL A 174 2.05 -1.65 -1.85
CA VAL A 174 3.35 -2.27 -2.15
C VAL A 174 4.11 -1.51 -3.24
N LEU A 175 3.42 -1.12 -4.32
CA LEU A 175 3.99 -0.30 -5.39
C LEU A 175 4.39 1.08 -4.87
N ARG A 176 3.54 1.73 -4.06
CA ARG A 176 3.85 3.05 -3.46
C ARG A 176 5.06 2.99 -2.53
N ALA A 177 5.11 2.01 -1.63
CA ALA A 177 6.21 1.85 -0.68
C ALA A 177 7.54 1.52 -1.38
N SER A 178 7.51 0.65 -2.39
CA SER A 178 8.71 0.30 -3.16
C SER A 178 9.22 1.48 -4.00
N LEU A 179 8.34 2.22 -4.67
CA LEU A 179 8.73 3.43 -5.41
C LEU A 179 9.26 4.55 -4.50
N LEU A 180 8.66 4.74 -3.32
CA LEU A 180 9.18 5.68 -2.31
C LEU A 180 10.60 5.29 -1.87
N GLY A 181 10.81 4.03 -1.48
CA GLY A 181 12.11 3.56 -1.01
C GLY A 181 13.18 3.60 -2.11
N ALA A 182 12.82 3.20 -3.34
CA ALA A 182 13.71 3.32 -4.50
C ALA A 182 14.06 4.79 -4.80
N ALA A 183 13.11 5.72 -4.64
CA ALA A 183 13.37 7.14 -4.88
C ALA A 183 14.34 7.73 -3.84
N GLN A 184 14.19 7.33 -2.57
CA GLN A 184 15.04 7.77 -1.47
C GLN A 184 16.49 7.26 -1.60
N SER A 185 16.70 6.08 -2.19
CA SER A 185 18.05 5.52 -2.43
C SER A 185 18.65 5.89 -3.77
N SER A 186 17.90 6.58 -4.65
CA SER A 186 18.34 6.96 -5.98
C SER A 186 19.09 8.30 -6.04
N GLU A 187 19.86 8.47 -7.12
CA GLU A 187 20.50 9.73 -7.49
C GLU A 187 19.59 10.67 -8.31
N LEU A 188 18.27 10.42 -8.34
CA LEU A 188 17.33 11.32 -9.02
C LEU A 188 17.47 12.75 -8.51
N ALA A 189 17.29 13.71 -9.41
CA ALA A 189 17.17 15.12 -9.06
C ALA A 189 15.93 15.36 -8.20
N GLU A 190 15.97 16.39 -7.35
CA GLU A 190 14.85 16.72 -6.45
C GLU A 190 13.54 17.02 -7.21
N GLU A 191 13.62 17.61 -8.40
CA GLU A 191 12.46 17.86 -9.26
C GLU A 191 11.82 16.55 -9.79
N GLU A 192 12.62 15.53 -10.08
CA GLU A 192 12.15 14.21 -10.52
C GLU A 192 11.51 13.43 -9.37
N LYS A 193 12.13 13.49 -8.18
CA LYS A 193 11.57 12.93 -6.95
C LYS A 193 10.23 13.58 -6.62
N ALA A 194 10.13 14.91 -6.72
CA ALA A 194 8.89 15.64 -6.50
C ALA A 194 7.77 15.18 -7.44
N CYS A 195 8.04 15.05 -8.75
CA CYS A 195 7.08 14.51 -9.73
C CYS A 195 6.55 13.13 -9.31
N LEU A 196 7.48 12.24 -8.91
CA LEU A 196 7.12 10.90 -8.47
C LEU A 196 6.26 10.95 -7.21
N TYR A 197 6.64 11.73 -6.20
CA TYR A 197 5.87 11.85 -4.95
C TYR A 197 4.48 12.46 -5.15
N GLU A 198 4.35 13.48 -6.01
CA GLU A 198 3.05 14.04 -6.41
C GLU A 198 2.12 12.96 -7.02
N VAL A 199 2.67 12.09 -7.87
CA VAL A 199 1.94 10.96 -8.45
C VAL A 199 1.57 9.93 -7.38
N LEU A 200 2.50 9.58 -6.49
CA LEU A 200 2.28 8.60 -5.41
C LEU A 200 1.27 9.08 -4.35
N LEU A 201 1.13 10.39 -4.14
CA LEU A 201 0.10 11.00 -3.29
C LEU A 201 -1.23 11.26 -4.01
N ASN A 202 -1.28 11.05 -5.32
CA ASN A 202 -2.42 11.45 -6.14
C ASN A 202 -2.76 12.94 -5.94
N ALA A 203 -1.73 13.80 -5.94
CA ALA A 203 -1.88 15.24 -5.73
C ALA A 203 -2.77 15.89 -6.82
N PRO A 204 -3.50 16.97 -6.52
CA PRO A 204 -4.39 17.62 -7.50
C PRO A 204 -3.67 18.09 -8.76
N ASP A 205 -2.47 18.66 -8.60
CA ASP A 205 -1.65 19.24 -9.68
C ASP A 205 -0.53 18.29 -10.13
N ARG A 206 -0.68 16.98 -9.89
CA ARG A 206 0.32 15.98 -10.28
C ARG A 206 0.55 15.97 -11.80
N PRO A 207 1.75 15.56 -12.27
CA PRO A 207 2.03 15.43 -13.69
C PRO A 207 1.15 14.37 -14.36
N ALA A 208 1.07 14.43 -15.69
CA ALA A 208 0.33 13.48 -16.48
C ALA A 208 0.96 12.08 -16.37
N VAL A 209 0.12 11.07 -16.18
CA VAL A 209 0.52 9.66 -16.13
C VAL A 209 -0.23 8.89 -17.19
N ALA A 210 0.48 8.07 -17.95
CA ALA A 210 -0.10 7.21 -18.97
C ALA A 210 0.39 5.77 -18.82
N ALA A 211 -0.42 4.80 -19.25
CA ALA A 211 0.03 3.45 -19.49
C ALA A 211 0.72 3.36 -20.85
N ILE A 212 1.59 2.35 -21.02
CA ILE A 212 2.36 2.15 -22.24
C ILE A 212 1.79 0.93 -22.97
N GLU A 213 1.31 1.15 -24.19
CA GLU A 213 0.93 0.06 -25.09
C GLU A 213 1.95 -0.10 -26.19
N LEU A 214 2.40 -1.34 -26.38
CA LEU A 214 3.27 -1.75 -27.45
C LEU A 214 2.47 -2.47 -28.54
N GLU A 215 2.89 -2.26 -29.78
CA GLU A 215 2.36 -2.93 -30.93
C GLU A 215 3.50 -3.39 -31.84
N TYR A 216 3.57 -4.70 -32.07
CA TYR A 216 4.64 -5.33 -32.84
C TYR A 216 4.09 -6.47 -33.68
N SER A 217 4.83 -6.89 -34.70
CA SER A 217 4.42 -7.97 -35.60
C SER A 217 5.42 -9.12 -35.55
N VAL A 218 4.93 -10.36 -35.49
CA VAL A 218 5.76 -11.56 -35.63
C VAL A 218 5.24 -12.34 -36.84
N GLY A 219 6.01 -12.30 -37.94
CA GLY A 219 5.55 -12.84 -39.22
C GLY A 219 4.36 -12.03 -39.76
N ALA A 220 3.22 -12.69 -39.99
CA ALA A 220 1.99 -12.04 -40.48
C ALA A 220 1.04 -11.64 -39.34
N GLU A 221 1.34 -12.02 -38.10
CA GLU A 221 0.49 -11.74 -36.94
C GLU A 221 0.91 -10.43 -36.26
N ARG A 222 -0.07 -9.60 -35.91
CA ARG A 222 0.12 -8.34 -35.19
C ARG A 222 -0.34 -8.52 -33.74
N PHE A 223 0.50 -8.09 -32.82
CA PHE A 223 0.30 -8.22 -31.39
C PHE A 223 0.26 -6.85 -30.76
N THR A 224 -0.71 -6.66 -29.86
CA THR A 224 -0.83 -5.50 -28.99
C THR A 224 -0.57 -5.96 -27.57
N HIS A 225 0.22 -5.24 -26.80
CA HIS A 225 0.55 -5.60 -25.43
C HIS A 225 0.66 -4.36 -24.56
N VAL A 226 -0.17 -4.26 -23.53
CA VAL A 226 -0.07 -3.18 -22.54
C VAL A 226 0.91 -3.59 -21.46
N LEU A 227 1.92 -2.77 -21.23
CA LEU A 227 2.92 -3.01 -20.19
C LEU A 227 2.33 -2.72 -18.80
N PRO A 228 2.75 -3.44 -17.75
CA PRO A 228 2.44 -3.11 -16.36
C PRO A 228 3.26 -1.91 -15.84
N ASP A 229 3.49 -0.95 -16.72
CA ASP A 229 4.40 0.16 -16.52
C ASP A 229 3.65 1.48 -16.69
N LEU A 230 4.11 2.50 -16.00
CA LEU A 230 3.59 3.86 -16.07
C LEU A 230 4.63 4.77 -16.70
N LEU A 231 4.17 5.72 -17.50
CA LEU A 231 4.97 6.82 -18.03
C LEU A 231 4.49 8.11 -17.37
N ILE A 232 5.39 8.77 -16.65
CA ILE A 232 5.17 10.10 -16.07
C ILE A 232 5.87 11.10 -16.97
N GLU A 233 5.11 12.07 -17.47
CA GLU A 233 5.63 13.18 -18.26
C GLU A 233 5.29 14.50 -17.57
N ALA A 234 6.31 15.32 -17.34
CA ALA A 234 6.16 16.59 -16.66
C ALA A 234 6.97 17.68 -17.37
N GLU A 235 6.40 18.87 -17.49
CA GLU A 235 7.17 20.07 -17.83
C GLU A 235 7.49 20.81 -16.53
N ARG A 236 8.77 21.08 -16.29
CA ARG A 236 9.26 21.96 -15.22
C ARG A 236 9.88 23.20 -15.84
N GLU A 237 10.08 24.26 -15.04
CA GLU A 237 10.61 25.54 -15.51
C GLU A 237 11.96 25.41 -16.23
N THR A 238 12.76 24.42 -15.85
CA THR A 238 14.13 24.20 -16.30
C THR A 238 14.24 23.16 -17.42
N ARG A 239 13.39 22.12 -17.42
CA ARG A 239 13.38 21.04 -18.43
C ARG A 239 12.10 20.21 -18.41
N GLY A 240 11.86 19.47 -19.48
CA GLY A 240 10.92 18.35 -19.49
C GLY A 240 11.50 17.14 -18.75
N LEU A 241 10.64 16.36 -18.11
CA LEU A 241 10.98 15.15 -17.37
C LEU A 241 10.17 13.98 -17.91
N VAL A 242 10.84 12.84 -18.12
CA VAL A 242 10.22 11.58 -18.54
C VAL A 242 10.67 10.49 -17.57
N ILE A 243 9.72 9.93 -16.82
CA ILE A 243 10.00 8.86 -15.85
C ILE A 243 9.18 7.62 -16.22
N HIS A 244 9.87 6.52 -16.47
CA HIS A 244 9.27 5.21 -16.70
C HIS A 244 9.25 4.44 -15.38
N CYS A 245 8.05 4.23 -14.82
CA CYS A 245 7.86 3.47 -13.58
C CYS A 245 7.40 2.06 -13.91
N MET A 246 8.28 1.09 -13.70
CA MET A 246 7.96 -0.34 -13.74
C MET A 246 7.53 -0.82 -12.33
N PRO A 247 7.01 -2.04 -12.17
CA PRO A 247 6.64 -2.55 -10.86
C PRO A 247 7.84 -2.54 -9.89
N GLY A 248 7.75 -1.65 -8.89
CA GLY A 248 8.75 -1.46 -7.82
C GLY A 248 10.06 -0.79 -8.22
N ARG A 249 10.16 -0.19 -9.40
CA ARG A 249 11.39 0.50 -9.87
C ARG A 249 11.07 1.59 -10.89
N PHE A 250 12.02 2.48 -11.15
CA PHE A 250 11.86 3.49 -12.18
C PHE A 250 13.16 3.76 -12.93
N ALA A 251 13.04 4.40 -14.09
CA ALA A 251 14.13 4.99 -14.84
C ALA A 251 13.72 6.39 -15.31
N ALA A 252 14.59 7.37 -15.13
CA ALA A 252 14.41 8.72 -15.65
C ALA A 252 15.17 8.89 -16.97
N PHE A 253 14.62 9.71 -17.86
CA PHE A 253 15.17 10.00 -19.18
C PHE A 253 15.17 11.51 -19.41
N ASP A 254 16.20 12.01 -20.11
CA ASP A 254 16.35 13.42 -20.42
C ASP A 254 15.34 13.90 -21.48
N SER A 255 14.86 12.99 -22.32
CA SER A 255 13.87 13.27 -23.34
C SER A 255 12.98 12.07 -23.65
N LEU A 256 11.86 12.35 -24.30
CA LEU A 256 11.02 11.29 -24.84
C LEU A 256 11.77 10.42 -25.86
N GLY A 257 12.64 11.01 -26.67
CA GLY A 257 13.42 10.26 -27.66
C GLY A 257 14.35 9.22 -27.04
N ASP A 258 14.94 9.54 -25.87
CA ASP A 258 15.79 8.59 -25.13
C ASP A 258 14.98 7.43 -24.55
N PHE A 259 13.76 7.74 -24.06
CA PHE A 259 12.81 6.71 -23.65
C PHE A 259 12.36 5.82 -24.82
N GLU A 260 12.11 6.38 -25.99
CA GLU A 260 11.76 5.61 -27.20
C GLU A 260 12.90 4.67 -27.63
N ALA A 261 14.13 5.15 -27.61
CA ALA A 261 15.31 4.32 -27.88
C ALA A 261 15.44 3.20 -26.84
N HIS A 262 15.15 3.49 -25.57
CA HIS A 262 15.13 2.49 -24.51
C HIS A 262 14.05 1.42 -24.73
N LEU A 263 12.81 1.80 -25.06
CA LEU A 263 11.74 0.85 -25.39
C LEU A 263 12.12 -0.03 -26.58
N ALA A 264 12.67 0.55 -27.65
CA ALA A 264 13.14 -0.19 -28.81
C ALA A 264 14.20 -1.22 -28.43
N SER A 265 15.17 -0.84 -27.58
CA SER A 265 16.23 -1.76 -27.13
C SER A 265 15.72 -2.94 -26.30
N GLN A 266 14.64 -2.75 -25.54
CA GLN A 266 14.08 -3.80 -24.69
C GLN A 266 13.12 -4.73 -25.43
N TYR A 267 12.31 -4.20 -26.34
CA TYR A 267 11.15 -4.91 -26.89
C TYR A 267 11.23 -5.22 -28.39
N ALA A 268 12.19 -4.67 -29.13
CA ALA A 268 12.38 -5.05 -30.52
C ALA A 268 12.88 -6.50 -30.60
N ALA A 269 12.04 -7.39 -31.14
CA ALA A 269 12.34 -8.82 -31.25
C ALA A 269 13.52 -9.12 -32.21
N ALA A 270 13.78 -8.23 -33.17
CA ALA A 270 14.91 -8.24 -34.11
C ALA A 270 15.11 -6.82 -34.68
N GLU A 271 16.29 -6.53 -35.26
CA GLU A 271 16.63 -5.21 -35.85
C GLU A 271 15.60 -4.70 -36.88
N ASP A 272 14.87 -5.61 -37.55
CA ASP A 272 13.90 -5.29 -38.61
C ASP A 272 12.42 -5.47 -38.19
N THR A 273 12.11 -5.68 -36.92
CA THR A 273 10.71 -5.78 -36.47
C THR A 273 10.18 -4.39 -36.09
N PRO A 274 9.23 -3.80 -36.84
CA PRO A 274 8.68 -2.50 -36.49
C PRO A 274 7.93 -2.60 -35.16
N LEU A 275 8.46 -1.94 -34.14
CA LEU A 275 7.81 -1.69 -32.86
C LEU A 275 7.19 -0.30 -32.91
N SER A 276 5.87 -0.24 -32.80
CA SER A 276 5.14 1.00 -32.51
C SER A 276 4.69 0.98 -31.07
N TRP A 277 4.59 2.15 -30.45
CA TRP A 277 4.06 2.29 -29.10
C TRP A 277 3.14 3.49 -29.01
N ARG A 278 2.25 3.50 -28.04
CA ARG A 278 1.40 4.65 -27.73
C ARG A 278 1.13 4.79 -26.24
N ARG A 279 0.77 6.01 -25.87
CA ARG A 279 0.31 6.36 -24.53
C ARG A 279 -1.18 6.07 -24.42
N LEU A 280 -1.56 5.44 -23.32
CA LEU A 280 -2.95 5.29 -22.92
C LEU A 280 -3.17 6.15 -21.67
N ALA A 281 -3.79 7.32 -21.88
CA ALA A 281 -4.16 8.19 -20.77
C ALA A 281 -5.25 7.53 -19.91
N PHE A 282 -5.16 7.72 -18.60
CA PHE A 282 -6.16 7.27 -17.64
C PHE A 282 -6.31 8.28 -16.51
N GLU A 283 -7.44 8.21 -15.80
CA GLU A 283 -7.70 9.02 -14.62
C GLU A 283 -7.64 8.16 -13.35
N GLY A 284 -7.38 8.78 -12.21
CA GLY A 284 -7.35 8.11 -10.90
C GLY A 284 -5.95 7.69 -10.43
N ASP A 285 -5.89 6.83 -9.42
CA ASP A 285 -4.65 6.46 -8.73
C ASP A 285 -3.72 5.63 -9.65
N ALA A 286 -2.50 6.14 -9.85
CA ALA A 286 -1.55 5.54 -10.78
C ALA A 286 -1.07 4.14 -10.34
N CYS A 287 -0.86 3.93 -9.05
CA CYS A 287 -0.43 2.63 -8.52
C CYS A 287 -1.56 1.60 -8.54
N LEU A 288 -2.81 2.03 -8.36
CA LEU A 288 -3.98 1.18 -8.56
C LEU A 288 -4.12 0.77 -10.03
N GLN A 289 -3.94 1.72 -10.96
CA GLN A 289 -3.94 1.43 -12.39
C GLN A 289 -2.82 0.44 -12.74
N GLN A 290 -1.60 0.67 -12.25
CA GLN A 290 -0.49 -0.26 -12.46
C GLN A 290 -0.78 -1.66 -11.92
N SER A 291 -1.49 -1.76 -10.79
CA SER A 291 -1.97 -3.05 -10.27
C SER A 291 -2.97 -3.73 -11.21
N ALA A 292 -3.84 -2.99 -11.89
CA ALA A 292 -4.76 -3.55 -12.88
C ALA A 292 -4.02 -4.01 -14.14
N LEU A 293 -3.06 -3.21 -14.62
CA LEU A 293 -2.20 -3.56 -15.76
C LEU A 293 -1.35 -4.81 -15.49
N LEU A 294 -0.90 -5.01 -14.25
CA LEU A 294 -0.25 -6.25 -13.82
C LEU A 294 -1.15 -7.46 -14.05
N LEU A 295 -2.40 -7.42 -13.58
CA LEU A 295 -3.36 -8.50 -13.79
C LEU A 295 -3.62 -8.73 -15.29
N GLU A 296 -3.87 -7.66 -16.05
CA GLU A 296 -4.07 -7.73 -17.49
C GLU A 296 -2.91 -8.42 -18.20
N GLY A 297 -1.67 -8.04 -17.88
CA GLY A 297 -0.47 -8.65 -18.44
C GLY A 297 -0.31 -10.14 -18.09
N LEU A 298 -0.74 -10.57 -16.90
CA LEU A 298 -0.76 -12.00 -16.53
C LEU A 298 -1.82 -12.78 -17.33
N LEU A 299 -3.01 -12.20 -17.52
CA LEU A 299 -4.10 -12.83 -18.27
C LEU A 299 -3.79 -12.91 -19.77
N ASP A 300 -3.22 -11.86 -20.36
CA ASP A 300 -2.75 -11.84 -21.75
C ASP A 300 -1.66 -12.92 -21.96
N ALA A 301 -0.75 -13.08 -21.00
CA ALA A 301 0.25 -14.14 -21.05
C ALA A 301 -0.37 -15.55 -21.02
N VAL A 302 -1.45 -15.77 -20.26
CA VAL A 302 -2.22 -17.02 -20.29
C VAL A 302 -2.91 -17.23 -21.64
N GLN A 303 -3.49 -16.19 -22.24
CA GLN A 303 -4.16 -16.28 -23.56
C GLN A 303 -3.17 -16.64 -24.68
N ARG A 304 -1.92 -16.18 -24.58
CA ARG A 304 -0.87 -16.48 -25.55
C ARG A 304 -0.23 -17.87 -25.38
N LEU A 305 -0.60 -18.62 -24.35
CA LEU A 305 -0.05 -19.95 -24.10
C LEU A 305 -0.41 -20.92 -25.23
N ARG A 306 0.61 -21.42 -25.93
CA ARG A 306 0.43 -22.43 -26.98
C ARG A 306 0.33 -23.83 -26.36
N LEU A 307 -0.88 -24.35 -26.24
CA LEU A 307 -1.09 -25.71 -25.69
C LEU A 307 -0.38 -26.81 -26.51
N SER A 308 -0.15 -26.58 -27.80
CA SER A 308 0.55 -27.53 -28.67
C SER A 308 2.00 -27.80 -28.28
N SER A 309 2.65 -26.92 -27.51
CA SER A 309 4.02 -27.14 -27.01
C SER A 309 4.05 -27.85 -25.66
N ILE A 310 2.91 -28.18 -25.08
CA ILE A 310 2.81 -28.80 -23.75
C ILE A 310 2.52 -30.30 -23.89
N THR A 311 3.38 -31.14 -23.30
CA THR A 311 3.36 -32.60 -23.47
C THR A 311 2.61 -33.34 -22.36
N ASP A 312 2.48 -32.74 -21.18
CA ASP A 312 1.87 -33.37 -20.02
C ASP A 312 1.21 -32.35 -19.07
N ILE A 313 0.37 -32.87 -18.17
CA ILE A 313 -0.45 -32.09 -17.24
C ILE A 313 0.42 -31.27 -16.29
N ARG A 314 1.54 -31.84 -15.80
CA ARG A 314 2.38 -31.17 -14.82
C ARG A 314 3.04 -29.93 -15.45
N THR A 315 3.50 -30.04 -16.69
CA THR A 315 4.03 -28.90 -17.44
C THR A 315 2.95 -27.84 -17.70
N LEU A 316 1.72 -28.23 -18.02
CA LEU A 316 0.60 -27.28 -18.16
C LEU A 316 0.35 -26.51 -16.86
N GLU A 317 0.19 -27.23 -15.75
CA GLU A 317 -0.10 -26.64 -14.44
C GLU A 317 1.05 -25.73 -13.97
N GLN A 318 2.30 -26.13 -14.17
CA GLN A 318 3.47 -25.31 -13.83
C GLN A 318 3.58 -24.06 -14.71
N ALA A 319 3.29 -24.17 -16.01
CA ALA A 319 3.28 -23.04 -16.92
C ALA A 319 2.22 -22.01 -16.49
N LEU A 320 0.97 -22.46 -16.27
CA LEU A 320 -0.11 -21.58 -15.82
C LEU A 320 0.15 -20.98 -14.43
N SER A 321 0.72 -21.75 -13.51
CA SER A 321 1.10 -21.27 -12.18
C SER A 321 2.15 -20.15 -12.26
N THR A 322 3.14 -20.29 -13.15
CA THR A 322 4.17 -19.26 -13.40
C THR A 322 3.59 -18.03 -14.09
N LEU A 323 2.76 -18.23 -15.13
CA LEU A 323 2.18 -17.14 -15.92
C LEU A 323 1.20 -16.27 -15.13
N THR A 324 0.62 -16.81 -14.07
CA THR A 324 -0.33 -16.11 -13.17
C THR A 324 0.32 -15.61 -11.87
N ASP A 325 1.63 -15.76 -11.71
CA ASP A 325 2.36 -15.28 -10.53
C ASP A 325 2.85 -13.83 -10.73
N PRO A 326 2.25 -12.81 -10.06
CA PRO A 326 2.71 -11.43 -10.17
C PRO A 326 4.12 -11.21 -9.65
N ALA A 327 4.63 -12.06 -8.74
CA ALA A 327 5.97 -11.92 -8.18
C ALA A 327 7.06 -12.03 -9.26
N THR A 328 6.75 -12.64 -10.41
CA THR A 328 7.65 -12.72 -11.57
C THR A 328 7.98 -11.36 -12.17
N ARG A 329 7.17 -10.33 -11.91
CA ARG A 329 7.35 -8.95 -12.43
C ARG A 329 8.20 -8.05 -11.53
N PHE A 330 8.56 -8.53 -10.34
CA PHE A 330 9.33 -7.80 -9.35
C PHE A 330 10.77 -8.28 -9.27
N LEU A 331 11.69 -7.36 -9.02
CA LEU A 331 13.08 -7.67 -8.68
C LEU A 331 13.15 -8.23 -7.26
N ASN A 332 14.19 -9.03 -7.00
CA ASN A 332 14.43 -9.57 -5.66
C ASN A 332 15.16 -8.53 -4.79
N ASP A 333 14.48 -7.41 -4.55
CA ASP A 333 15.01 -6.25 -3.82
C ASP A 333 14.09 -5.89 -2.63
N HIS A 334 14.60 -5.13 -1.67
CA HIS A 334 13.84 -4.73 -0.48
C HIS A 334 13.13 -3.39 -0.68
N TYR A 335 12.02 -3.19 0.05
CA TYR A 335 11.31 -1.90 0.06
C TYR A 335 12.18 -0.74 0.56
N PHE A 336 13.02 -1.01 1.56
CA PHE A 336 13.88 -0.05 2.25
C PHE A 336 15.23 -0.71 2.53
N PRO A 337 16.30 0.07 2.77
CA PRO A 337 17.61 -0.47 3.13
C PRO A 337 17.53 -1.47 4.29
N VAL A 338 18.20 -2.61 4.14
CA VAL A 338 18.16 -3.73 5.10
C VAL A 338 18.71 -3.31 6.48
N ASP A 339 19.60 -2.33 6.51
CA ASP A 339 20.28 -1.84 7.70
C ASP A 339 19.51 -0.72 8.44
N ALA A 340 18.31 -0.36 8.00
CA ALA A 340 17.50 0.64 8.71
C ALA A 340 17.06 0.11 10.08
N GLU A 341 17.40 0.83 11.16
CA GLU A 341 16.89 0.55 12.50
C GLU A 341 15.36 0.59 12.46
N ARG A 342 14.72 -0.56 12.68
CA ARG A 342 13.26 -0.62 12.74
C ARG A 342 12.80 -0.17 14.11
N PRO A 343 12.05 0.93 14.21
CA PRO A 343 11.47 1.32 15.48
C PRO A 343 10.54 0.19 15.97
N ALA A 344 10.61 -0.11 17.26
CA ALA A 344 9.68 -1.05 17.87
C ALA A 344 8.26 -0.52 17.71
N LEU A 345 7.38 -1.32 17.09
CA LEU A 345 5.98 -0.94 16.94
C LEU A 345 5.31 -0.87 18.33
N PRO A 346 4.49 0.17 18.60
CA PRO A 346 3.75 0.27 19.85
C PRO A 346 2.85 -0.95 20.07
N GLN A 347 2.69 -1.38 21.33
CA GLN A 347 1.90 -2.55 21.67
C GLN A 347 0.44 -2.44 21.20
N TRP A 348 -0.16 -1.25 21.23
CA TRP A 348 -1.53 -1.05 20.75
C TRP A 348 -1.67 -1.36 19.26
N LEU A 349 -0.64 -1.09 18.45
CA LEU A 349 -0.65 -1.36 17.01
C LEU A 349 -0.44 -2.85 16.73
N LEU A 350 0.42 -3.52 17.50
CA LEU A 350 0.62 -4.96 17.44
C LEU A 350 -0.63 -5.76 17.85
N GLN A 351 -1.52 -5.15 18.63
CA GLN A 351 -2.79 -5.75 19.09
C GLN A 351 -4.00 -5.32 18.25
N ALA A 352 -3.81 -4.40 17.31
CA ALA A 352 -4.89 -3.92 16.43
C ALA A 352 -5.29 -5.00 15.41
N THR A 353 -6.48 -4.87 14.83
CA THR A 353 -6.91 -5.78 13.76
C THR A 353 -6.04 -5.60 12.52
N ASP A 354 -5.94 -6.61 11.64
CA ASP A 354 -5.12 -6.47 10.44
C ASP A 354 -5.62 -5.35 9.52
N ALA A 355 -6.93 -5.08 9.52
CA ALA A 355 -7.54 -3.95 8.82
C ALA A 355 -7.01 -2.61 9.36
N ASP A 356 -7.07 -2.41 10.69
CA ASP A 356 -6.58 -1.19 11.34
C ASP A 356 -5.06 -1.02 11.16
N GLN A 357 -4.29 -2.11 11.24
CA GLN A 357 -2.85 -2.09 11.00
C GLN A 357 -2.52 -1.64 9.58
N PHE A 358 -3.28 -2.10 8.60
CA PHE A 358 -3.10 -1.68 7.22
C PHE A 358 -3.54 -0.24 6.99
N GLU A 359 -4.68 0.20 7.53
CA GLU A 359 -5.10 1.62 7.45
C GLU A 359 -4.04 2.53 8.07
N TYR A 360 -3.47 2.14 9.21
CA TYR A 360 -2.35 2.85 9.82
C TYR A 360 -1.11 2.85 8.92
N GLN A 361 -0.78 1.73 8.28
CA GLN A 361 0.32 1.64 7.31
C GLN A 361 0.09 2.60 6.12
N VAL A 362 -1.14 2.67 5.59
CA VAL A 362 -1.50 3.59 4.51
C VAL A 362 -1.28 5.04 4.94
N ALA A 363 -1.82 5.42 6.11
CA ALA A 363 -1.67 6.78 6.63
C ALA A 363 -0.21 7.15 6.89
N LEU A 364 0.59 6.21 7.43
CA LEU A 364 2.02 6.43 7.65
C LEU A 364 2.78 6.57 6.34
N LEU A 365 2.40 5.81 5.31
CA LEU A 365 2.99 5.92 3.97
C LEU A 365 2.63 7.26 3.32
N ASP A 366 1.37 7.71 3.42
CA ASP A 366 0.94 9.03 2.95
C ASP A 366 1.74 10.14 3.63
N LEU A 367 1.89 10.06 4.95
CA LEU A 367 2.70 11.00 5.73
C LEU A 367 4.17 10.98 5.29
N ALA A 368 4.76 9.79 5.06
CA ALA A 368 6.15 9.66 4.65
C ALA A 368 6.40 10.24 3.25
N ILE A 369 5.50 9.98 2.30
CA ILE A 369 5.60 10.57 0.94
C ILE A 369 5.38 12.09 1.02
N GLY A 370 4.42 12.56 1.81
CA GLY A 370 4.17 13.99 2.03
C GLY A 370 5.39 14.71 2.62
N HIS A 371 6.01 14.13 3.64
CA HIS A 371 7.26 14.67 4.20
C HIS A 371 8.41 14.68 3.19
N ALA A 372 8.53 13.63 2.37
CA ALA A 372 9.54 13.57 1.32
C ALA A 372 9.31 14.65 0.25
N LEU A 373 8.05 14.85 -0.18
CA LEU A 373 7.67 15.90 -1.12
C LEU A 373 7.91 17.31 -0.56
N ALA A 374 7.65 17.50 0.74
CA ALA A 374 7.88 18.78 1.40
C ALA A 374 9.37 19.10 1.61
N GLY A 375 10.28 18.12 1.46
CA GLY A 375 11.72 18.35 1.62
C GLY A 375 12.12 18.85 3.02
N GLY A 376 11.38 18.43 4.06
CA GLY A 376 11.59 18.87 5.45
C GLY A 376 10.95 20.21 5.82
N ARG A 377 10.22 20.85 4.90
CA ARG A 377 9.46 22.08 5.13
C ARG A 377 8.14 21.77 5.83
N SER A 378 7.83 22.44 6.94
CA SER A 378 6.56 22.26 7.64
C SER A 378 5.53 23.32 7.24
N SER A 379 4.24 23.06 7.45
CA SER A 379 3.17 24.04 7.24
C SER A 379 3.32 25.29 8.12
N LEU A 380 4.08 25.18 9.23
CA LEU A 380 4.41 26.25 10.16
C LEU A 380 5.80 26.86 9.89
N GLU A 381 6.49 26.44 8.84
CA GLU A 381 7.81 26.99 8.51
C GLU A 381 7.69 28.50 8.23
N GLY A 382 8.48 29.30 8.95
CA GLY A 382 8.40 30.76 8.91
C GLY A 382 7.44 31.38 9.93
N VAL A 383 6.57 30.60 10.58
CA VAL A 383 5.79 31.06 11.73
C VAL A 383 6.65 30.99 12.97
N GLN A 384 6.97 32.16 13.54
CA GLN A 384 7.63 32.22 14.85
C GLN A 384 6.72 31.61 15.91
N ASP A 385 7.29 30.80 16.82
CA ASP A 385 6.57 30.33 17.99
C ASP A 385 6.16 31.52 18.88
N LEU A 386 5.15 31.30 19.73
CA LEU A 386 4.57 32.35 20.59
C LEU A 386 5.66 33.00 21.46
N HIS A 387 6.60 32.20 21.95
CA HIS A 387 7.70 32.67 22.78
C HIS A 387 8.68 33.56 22.02
N GLY A 388 9.20 33.11 20.88
CA GLY A 388 10.11 33.89 20.03
C GLY A 388 9.45 35.16 19.49
N TYR A 389 8.16 35.09 19.13
CA TYR A 389 7.39 36.27 18.74
C TYR A 389 7.29 37.28 19.89
N ALA A 390 6.90 36.85 21.09
CA ALA A 390 6.79 37.71 22.27
C ALA A 390 8.12 38.38 22.62
N ALA A 391 9.20 37.60 22.72
CA ALA A 391 10.53 38.10 23.04
C ALA A 391 11.02 39.13 22.01
N ARG A 392 10.81 38.88 20.71
CA ARG A 392 11.15 39.83 19.65
C ARG A 392 10.36 41.13 19.77
N ARG A 393 9.04 41.07 19.92
CA ARG A 393 8.17 42.26 19.97
C ARG A 393 8.45 43.11 21.21
N LEU A 394 8.67 42.49 22.36
CA LEU A 394 9.09 43.18 23.59
C LEU A 394 10.43 43.89 23.39
N ARG A 395 11.40 43.23 22.76
CA ARG A 395 12.72 43.82 22.48
C ARG A 395 12.62 45.01 21.52
N GLU A 396 11.79 44.91 20.48
CA GLU A 396 11.54 46.01 19.54
C GLU A 396 10.98 47.23 20.27
N GLU A 397 9.97 47.05 21.13
CA GLU A 397 9.37 48.14 21.89
C GLU A 397 10.32 48.73 22.95
N LEU A 398 11.12 47.89 23.62
CA LEU A 398 12.18 48.34 24.53
C LEU A 398 13.20 49.25 23.81
N LEU A 399 13.66 48.84 22.63
CA LEU A 399 14.63 49.59 21.83
C LEU A 399 14.04 50.85 21.20
N LYS A 400 12.71 50.94 21.02
CA LYS A 400 12.05 52.17 20.57
C LYS A 400 12.06 53.24 21.66
N ASP A 401 11.71 52.86 22.89
CA ASP A 401 11.63 53.80 24.01
C ASP A 401 13.04 54.22 24.48
N TYR A 402 14.00 53.28 24.50
CA TYR A 402 15.36 53.52 24.96
C TYR A 402 16.41 52.89 24.02
N PRO A 403 16.70 53.51 22.86
CA PRO A 403 17.56 52.92 21.83
C PRO A 403 18.99 52.60 22.27
N THR A 404 19.52 53.34 23.24
CA THR A 404 20.91 53.21 23.70
C THR A 404 21.02 52.50 25.05
N GLU A 405 19.99 52.61 25.89
CA GLU A 405 20.01 52.11 27.27
C GLU A 405 19.29 50.77 27.44
N ALA A 406 18.32 50.43 26.58
CA ALA A 406 17.60 49.15 26.63
C ALA A 406 18.36 48.00 25.94
N ASN A 407 19.60 47.78 26.34
CA ASN A 407 20.34 46.59 25.92
C ASN A 407 19.97 45.37 26.80
N TYR A 408 18.68 45.04 26.84
CA TYR A 408 18.15 43.89 27.57
C TYR A 408 17.49 42.90 26.62
N PHE A 409 17.70 41.62 26.87
CA PHE A 409 16.88 40.57 26.28
C PHE A 409 15.69 40.30 27.21
N PRO A 410 14.44 40.30 26.71
CA PRO A 410 13.26 40.08 27.55
C PRO A 410 13.30 38.78 28.36
N ASP A 411 13.92 37.73 27.84
CA ASP A 411 14.07 36.46 28.55
C ASP A 411 15.02 36.53 29.75
N ASP A 412 15.93 37.51 29.79
CA ASP A 412 16.90 37.68 30.87
C ASP A 412 16.44 38.69 31.93
N LEU A 413 15.34 39.40 31.69
CA LEU A 413 14.72 40.30 32.65
C LEU A 413 13.76 39.50 33.53
N LEU A 414 14.15 39.30 34.79
CA LEU A 414 13.39 38.54 35.77
C LEU A 414 12.53 39.48 36.60
N LEU A 415 11.22 39.34 36.49
CA LEU A 415 10.22 40.04 37.28
C LEU A 415 9.94 39.25 38.55
N GLN A 416 10.14 39.88 39.70
CA GLN A 416 9.82 39.30 40.99
C GLN A 416 8.35 39.52 41.29
N VAL A 417 7.62 38.43 41.50
CA VAL A 417 6.18 38.45 41.70
C VAL A 417 5.87 38.17 43.16
N SER A 418 4.93 38.92 43.72
CA SER A 418 4.47 38.75 45.11
C SER A 418 2.95 38.78 45.17
N ILE A 419 2.36 37.98 46.04
CA ILE A 419 0.91 37.91 46.26
C ILE A 419 0.54 38.48 47.64
N PRO A 420 -0.67 39.04 47.80
CA PRO A 420 -1.21 39.40 49.11
C PRO A 420 -1.26 38.17 50.02
N ASP A 421 -0.78 38.29 51.25
CA ASP A 421 -0.83 37.22 52.24
C ASP A 421 -2.30 36.84 52.54
N PRO A 422 -2.77 35.63 52.17
CA PRO A 422 -4.16 35.24 52.32
C PRO A 422 -4.57 35.03 53.78
N LEU A 423 -3.61 34.99 54.72
CA LEU A 423 -3.83 34.75 56.14
C LEU A 423 -4.03 36.04 56.96
N LEU A 424 -3.89 37.22 56.36
CA LEU A 424 -4.04 38.50 57.05
C LEU A 424 -5.46 39.09 56.91
N ASP A 425 -5.91 39.73 57.98
CA ASP A 425 -7.19 40.42 58.05
C ASP A 425 -7.26 41.57 57.02
N LYS A 426 -8.37 41.72 56.31
CA LYS A 426 -8.53 42.69 55.19
C LYS A 426 -8.44 44.16 55.63
N GLU A 427 -8.43 44.42 56.94
CA GLU A 427 -8.36 45.75 57.56
C GLU A 427 -6.94 46.14 58.00
N LEU A 428 -5.94 45.25 57.87
CA LEU A 428 -4.53 45.52 58.16
C LEU A 428 -3.73 45.88 56.89
N PRO A 429 -2.58 46.58 56.99
CA PRO A 429 -1.74 46.89 55.84
C PRO A 429 -1.33 45.61 55.11
N VAL A 430 -1.61 45.56 53.79
CA VAL A 430 -1.31 44.41 52.93
C VAL A 430 0.18 44.06 53.04
N ARG A 431 0.49 42.88 53.58
CA ARG A 431 1.83 42.27 53.48
C ARG A 431 1.87 41.38 52.25
N LEU A 432 2.87 41.62 51.41
CA LEU A 432 3.12 40.82 50.21
C LEU A 432 4.08 39.68 50.54
N GLN A 433 3.77 38.47 50.10
CA GLN A 433 4.65 37.32 50.16
C GLN A 433 5.23 37.02 48.77
N PRO A 434 6.53 36.73 48.64
CA PRO A 434 7.13 36.36 47.36
C PRO A 434 6.47 35.09 46.78
N ALA A 435 5.98 35.19 45.54
CA ALA A 435 5.32 34.10 44.82
C ALA A 435 6.22 33.44 43.77
N GLY A 436 7.37 34.04 43.45
CA GLY A 436 8.34 33.52 42.49
C GLY A 436 8.92 34.60 41.60
N SER A 437 9.59 34.18 40.53
CA SER A 437 10.10 35.06 39.48
C SER A 437 9.82 34.48 38.11
N LEU A 438 9.54 35.33 37.14
CA LEU A 438 9.26 34.97 35.76
C LEU A 438 9.94 35.96 34.80
N SER A 439 10.29 35.55 33.60
CA SER A 439 10.90 36.44 32.61
C SER A 439 9.90 37.47 32.09
N LEU A 440 10.37 38.58 31.52
CA LEU A 440 9.49 39.56 30.88
C LEU A 440 8.71 38.94 29.70
N THR A 441 9.29 37.96 29.01
CA THR A 441 8.60 37.22 27.95
C THR A 441 7.50 36.32 28.50
N GLU A 442 7.79 35.55 29.54
CA GLU A 442 6.80 34.70 30.23
C GLU A 442 5.65 35.54 30.79
N PHE A 443 5.97 36.72 31.32
CA PHE A 443 4.99 37.70 31.78
C PHE A 443 4.06 38.16 30.65
N ALA A 444 4.61 38.45 29.48
CA ALA A 444 3.84 38.94 28.34
C ALA A 444 2.93 37.87 27.72
N ILE A 445 3.37 36.60 27.75
CA ILE A 445 2.57 35.46 27.28
C ILE A 445 1.47 35.14 28.29
N GLY A 446 1.80 35.14 29.58
CA GLY A 446 0.91 34.69 30.65
C GLY A 446 -0.12 35.71 31.11
N ARG A 447 0.01 37.01 30.72
CA ARG A 447 -0.77 38.23 31.08
C ARG A 447 -1.57 38.14 32.40
N LEU A 448 -1.30 39.08 33.32
CA LEU A 448 -1.78 39.22 34.72
C LEU A 448 -3.19 38.75 35.14
N ASP A 449 -4.14 38.54 34.23
CA ASP A 449 -5.47 38.02 34.55
C ASP A 449 -5.40 36.60 35.17
N GLY A 450 -4.32 35.85 34.91
CA GLY A 450 -4.06 34.53 35.49
C GLY A 450 -3.30 34.52 36.83
N LEU A 451 -3.02 35.66 37.46
CA LEU A 451 -2.12 35.77 38.63
C LEU A 451 -2.82 36.05 39.98
N ASP A 452 -4.15 35.91 40.10
CA ASP A 452 -4.88 35.92 41.38
C ASP A 452 -4.42 36.99 42.41
N ASN A 453 -4.39 38.27 42.00
CA ASN A 453 -3.92 39.44 42.78
C ASN A 453 -2.39 39.60 42.93
N ALA A 454 -1.54 38.95 42.14
CA ALA A 454 -0.10 39.16 42.21
C ALA A 454 0.36 40.53 41.68
N VAL A 455 1.41 41.09 42.28
CA VAL A 455 2.06 42.35 41.90
C VAL A 455 3.55 42.14 41.65
N ILE A 456 4.10 42.87 40.69
CA ILE A 456 5.55 42.88 40.43
C ILE A 456 6.20 43.82 41.46
N THR A 457 7.08 43.28 42.28
CA THR A 457 7.74 44.01 43.38
C THR A 457 9.19 44.38 43.08
N GLY A 458 9.79 43.75 42.08
CA GLY A 458 11.17 44.00 41.70
C GLY A 458 11.51 43.48 40.32
N ILE A 459 12.62 43.98 39.78
CA ILE A 459 13.18 43.55 38.50
C ILE A 459 14.66 43.29 38.72
N SER A 460 15.13 42.13 38.27
CA SER A 460 16.55 41.77 38.24
C SER A 460 16.92 41.22 36.87
N HIS A 461 18.22 41.12 36.60
CA HIS A 461 18.71 40.46 35.40
C HIS A 461 19.26 39.09 35.75
N ARG A 462 18.99 38.08 34.91
CA ARG A 462 19.47 36.70 35.09
C ARG A 462 21.00 36.61 35.24
N HIS A 463 21.71 37.50 34.55
CA HIS A 463 23.17 37.58 34.54
C HIS A 463 23.72 38.78 35.33
N GLU A 464 22.95 39.32 36.28
CA GLU A 464 23.37 40.44 37.16
C GLU A 464 23.76 41.74 36.42
N GLN A 465 23.29 41.93 35.18
CA GLN A 465 23.41 43.20 34.48
C GLN A 465 22.63 44.27 35.26
N LEU A 466 23.22 45.47 35.37
CA LEU A 466 22.60 46.59 36.04
C LEU A 466 21.27 46.94 35.37
N ILE A 467 20.19 47.01 36.17
CA ILE A 467 18.87 47.47 35.73
C ILE A 467 18.83 48.99 35.80
N MET A 468 18.54 49.64 34.67
CA MET A 468 18.50 51.09 34.58
C MET A 468 17.30 51.66 35.36
N PRO A 469 17.39 52.89 35.90
CA PRO A 469 16.34 53.47 36.76
C PRO A 469 14.96 53.59 36.10
N TRP A 470 14.89 53.67 34.77
CA TRP A 470 13.64 53.75 34.02
C TRP A 470 12.92 52.40 33.92
N MET A 471 13.63 51.27 34.08
CA MET A 471 13.07 49.92 34.00
C MET A 471 12.40 49.56 35.32
N THR A 472 11.21 50.12 35.54
CA THR A 472 10.41 49.94 36.75
C THR A 472 9.33 48.86 36.57
N PRO A 473 8.79 48.30 37.67
CA PRO A 473 7.63 47.41 37.59
C PRO A 473 6.45 48.00 36.81
N ILE A 474 6.18 49.31 36.97
CA ILE A 474 5.11 50.02 36.26
C ILE A 474 5.38 49.99 34.76
N TYR A 475 6.59 50.36 34.35
CA TYR A 475 6.98 50.35 32.94
C TYR A 475 6.91 48.95 32.33
N ALA A 476 7.33 47.90 33.05
CA ALA A 476 7.24 46.52 32.57
C ALA A 476 5.80 46.08 32.29
N VAL A 477 4.85 46.49 33.14
CA VAL A 477 3.41 46.24 32.93
C VAL A 477 2.90 47.00 31.71
N GLU A 478 3.16 48.30 31.62
CA GLU A 478 2.73 49.14 30.49
C GLU A 478 3.30 48.64 29.16
N LEU A 479 4.55 48.18 29.14
CA LEU A 479 5.19 47.60 27.97
C LEU A 479 4.47 46.33 27.50
N VAL A 480 4.13 45.42 28.42
CA VAL A 480 3.38 44.19 28.09
C VAL A 480 1.98 44.51 27.59
N GLU A 481 1.29 45.44 28.23
CA GLU A 481 -0.05 45.88 27.80
C GLU A 481 -0.03 46.49 26.39
N ARG A 482 1.01 47.28 26.08
CA ARG A 482 1.19 47.91 24.76
C ARG A 482 1.52 46.90 23.67
N VAL A 483 2.33 45.88 23.97
CA VAL A 483 2.69 44.82 23.01
C VAL A 483 1.51 43.90 22.72
N ASP A 484 0.67 43.64 23.73
CA ASP A 484 -0.55 42.83 23.65
C ASP A 484 -0.37 41.53 22.85
N VAL A 485 0.56 40.67 23.32
CA VAL A 485 0.90 39.42 22.63
C VAL A 485 -0.36 38.56 22.40
N GLY A 486 -1.24 38.46 23.40
CA GLY A 486 -2.47 37.68 23.33
C GLY A 486 -3.48 38.18 22.29
N GLY A 487 -3.59 39.50 22.10
CA GLY A 487 -4.47 40.09 21.08
C GLY A 487 -3.88 40.10 19.68
N VAL A 488 -2.55 40.25 19.55
CA VAL A 488 -1.89 40.49 18.26
C VAL A 488 -1.36 39.20 17.62
N TYR A 489 -0.83 38.25 18.40
CA TYR A 489 -0.20 37.04 17.86
C TYR A 489 -1.15 36.16 17.04
N PRO A 490 -2.39 35.87 17.48
CA PRO A 490 -3.33 35.09 16.67
C PRO A 490 -3.62 35.74 15.31
N GLY A 491 -3.76 37.07 15.27
CA GLY A 491 -3.95 37.82 14.03
C GLY A 491 -2.71 37.82 13.13
N HIS A 492 -1.51 37.85 13.71
CA HIS A 492 -0.26 37.72 12.97
C HIS A 492 -0.11 36.33 12.34
N VAL A 493 -0.41 35.28 13.09
CA VAL A 493 -0.40 33.90 12.58
C VAL A 493 -1.45 33.74 11.49
N ALA A 494 -2.67 34.24 11.68
CA ALA A 494 -3.72 34.21 10.67
C ALA A 494 -3.29 34.95 9.38
N ALA A 495 -2.73 36.15 9.50
CA ALA A 495 -2.24 36.90 8.34
C ALA A 495 -1.10 36.18 7.61
N LEU A 496 -0.15 35.56 8.35
CA LEU A 496 0.90 34.75 7.74
C LEU A 496 0.34 33.51 7.05
N LEU A 497 -0.70 32.88 7.60
CA LEU A 497 -1.37 31.70 7.02
C LEU A 497 -2.23 32.06 5.79
N ASP A 498 -2.82 33.25 5.78
CA ASP A 498 -3.68 33.78 4.70
C ASP A 498 -2.89 34.51 3.60
N GLU A 499 -1.56 34.55 3.67
CA GLU A 499 -0.73 35.17 2.63
C GLU A 499 -0.98 34.48 1.26
N PRO A 500 -1.59 35.17 0.27
CA PRO A 500 -2.07 34.54 -0.96
C PRO A 500 -0.98 33.88 -1.81
N GLN A 501 0.27 34.33 -1.64
CA GLN A 501 1.44 33.80 -2.34
C GLN A 501 1.93 32.47 -1.72
N GLN A 502 1.64 32.22 -0.45
CA GLN A 502 2.10 31.03 0.28
C GLN A 502 0.96 30.03 0.55
N GLN A 503 -0.30 30.48 0.50
CA GLN A 503 -1.48 29.67 0.77
C GLN A 503 -1.61 28.41 -0.13
N PRO A 504 -1.38 28.48 -1.47
CA PRO A 504 -1.42 27.27 -2.31
C PRO A 504 -0.29 26.29 -1.95
N ALA A 505 0.92 26.82 -1.71
CA ALA A 505 2.08 26.03 -1.32
C ALA A 505 1.97 25.45 0.10
N ARG A 506 1.10 25.97 0.96
CA ARG A 506 0.86 25.47 2.33
C ARG A 506 -0.31 24.51 2.42
N ILE A 507 -1.31 24.61 1.55
CA ILE A 507 -2.44 23.67 1.47
C ILE A 507 -2.02 22.37 0.74
N ALA A 508 -1.04 22.47 -0.16
CA ALA A 508 -0.47 21.31 -0.88
C ALA A 508 0.63 20.56 -0.11
N ARG A 509 1.09 21.08 1.04
CA ARG A 509 2.07 20.46 1.95
C ARG A 509 1.35 19.86 3.15
#